data_AF-A0A1C6BMW5-F1
#
_entry.id   AF-A0A1C6BMW5-F1
#
_cell.length_a   1.000
_cell.length_b   1.000
_cell.length_c   1.000
_cell.angle_alpha   90.00
_cell.angle_beta   90.00
_cell.angle_gamma   90.00
#
_symmetry.space_group_name_H-M   'P 1'
#
loop_
_entity.id
_entity.type
_entity.pdbx_description
1 polymer ?
#
loop_
_entity_poly.entity_id
_entity_poly.type
_entity_poly.pdbx_seq_one_letter_code
_entity_poly.pdbx_strand_id
1 'polypeptide(L)'
;MTKESLNSSRTPSDGHLADTNPNSAQTLAASCSQPVLTLSQGAPVSDTASSQTLGQNGPVLLQDVDFIEKLAHFDRERIPERVVHAKGSGAFGTFRPYRSMRDYTSAAFLQDPSVSTRFLIRFSTVIGSKGSPDTDRDPRGFAVKFYTSQGNYDVVGLSLPVFFIRDAMQFPDFIHSQKPDPCTNIKNYAHVWDFFSLTPESLHQLMWLYSDRGIVKDFAKMDGFGVNTFVWVNGKGERFYVKYRFTAQEPFDIIDRKEGKRLAGQDPDIAVRTLHRRLALGNPIRYEFQVQIMKPEMADQLSFDPLDDTKIWPEDQFPFQKVGMMVLNENPKNFFTDIEQAAFCPANIVPGIEFSADKMLQGRTFSYTDTQRYRIGANFAQLPVNRPVSPVANDQQDGYMAYKNPPGCVNYKPNSLDRNNPQEAPMPCYPGMRYPGGTVQRSVLEKTDDYSQARTRYRSLPDAEKARLADAIGWELAQAPMEIRKRQLDLFAKVSADLANRVSREIYLFETGRKG
;
A
#
# COMPACT_ATOMS: atom_id res chain seq x y z
N MET A 1 43.38 -77.77 21.65
CA MET A 1 44.25 -78.37 20.63
C MET A 1 43.86 -77.73 19.30
N THR A 2 44.73 -76.99 18.59
CA THR A 2 45.79 -77.48 17.68
C THR A 2 45.25 -78.47 16.64
N LYS A 3 45.50 -78.31 15.32
CA LYS A 3 46.60 -77.61 14.62
C LYS A 3 46.22 -77.24 13.15
N GLU A 4 47.00 -76.34 12.53
CA GLU A 4 47.63 -76.37 11.16
C GLU A 4 47.06 -77.22 9.99
N SER A 5 47.27 -76.94 8.68
CA SER A 5 47.83 -75.78 7.93
C SER A 5 47.94 -76.08 6.41
N LEU A 6 48.01 -75.06 5.53
CA LEU A 6 48.56 -75.08 4.13
C LEU A 6 47.77 -76.00 3.13
N ASN A 7 47.88 -76.00 1.79
CA ASN A 7 48.51 -75.19 0.71
C ASN A 7 47.76 -75.53 -0.64
N SER A 8 47.93 -74.95 -1.85
CA SER A 8 48.67 -73.80 -2.41
C SER A 8 48.27 -73.51 -3.88
N SER A 9 48.40 -72.25 -4.34
CA SER A 9 48.73 -71.80 -5.72
C SER A 9 47.88 -72.20 -6.95
N ARG A 10 47.42 -71.18 -7.72
CA ARG A 10 47.88 -70.90 -9.11
C ARG A 10 47.54 -69.46 -9.55
N THR A 11 48.08 -69.03 -10.69
CA THR A 11 48.35 -67.63 -11.07
C THR A 11 47.29 -66.93 -11.92
N PRO A 12 47.27 -65.58 -11.96
CA PRO A 12 46.38 -64.78 -12.80
C PRO A 12 46.91 -64.59 -14.24
N SER A 13 46.10 -63.98 -15.11
CA SER A 13 46.51 -63.47 -16.42
C SER A 13 45.81 -62.17 -16.79
N ASP A 14 46.57 -61.29 -17.41
CA ASP A 14 46.26 -60.00 -18.05
C ASP A 14 44.97 -60.01 -18.90
N GLY A 15 44.24 -58.90 -19.12
CA GLY A 15 44.48 -57.50 -18.75
C GLY A 15 44.64 -56.60 -19.99
N HIS A 16 44.03 -55.40 -20.00
CA HIS A 16 44.39 -54.27 -20.89
C HIS A 16 43.72 -52.96 -20.39
N LEU A 17 44.46 -51.85 -20.43
CA LEU A 17 43.94 -50.49 -20.33
C LEU A 17 43.63 -49.97 -21.74
N ALA A 18 42.59 -49.15 -21.88
CA ALA A 18 42.30 -48.39 -23.09
C ALA A 18 41.71 -47.03 -22.73
N ASP A 19 42.24 -45.96 -23.31
CA ASP A 19 41.79 -44.58 -23.07
C ASP A 19 40.34 -44.36 -23.54
N THR A 20 39.57 -43.59 -22.76
CA THR A 20 38.36 -42.95 -23.25
C THR A 20 38.50 -41.42 -23.13
N ASN A 21 38.55 -40.77 -24.30
CA ASN A 21 38.92 -39.38 -24.46
C ASN A 21 37.77 -38.43 -24.00
N PRO A 22 37.97 -37.54 -23.01
CA PRO A 22 36.88 -36.82 -22.37
C PRO A 22 36.42 -35.56 -23.14
N ASN A 23 36.07 -35.68 -24.43
CA ASN A 23 35.52 -34.56 -25.22
C ASN A 23 34.78 -34.97 -26.52
N SER A 24 33.72 -35.77 -26.45
CA SER A 24 32.89 -36.09 -27.65
C SER A 24 31.43 -36.49 -27.36
N ALA A 25 30.76 -35.83 -26.40
CA ALA A 25 29.35 -36.11 -26.06
C ALA A 25 28.50 -34.87 -25.68
N GLN A 26 28.91 -33.65 -26.06
CA GLN A 26 28.09 -32.44 -25.90
C GLN A 26 27.61 -31.89 -27.25
N THR A 27 26.43 -32.33 -27.71
CA THR A 27 25.48 -31.46 -28.45
C THR A 27 24.09 -32.09 -28.58
N LEU A 28 23.06 -31.25 -28.62
CA LEU A 28 21.74 -31.53 -29.21
C LEU A 28 20.90 -32.66 -28.58
N ALA A 29 20.76 -32.67 -27.25
CA ALA A 29 19.67 -33.37 -26.55
C ALA A 29 18.98 -32.47 -25.49
N ALA A 30 18.75 -31.19 -25.83
CA ALA A 30 17.93 -30.27 -25.03
C ALA A 30 16.44 -30.61 -25.19
N SER A 31 16.02 -31.77 -24.65
CA SER A 31 14.63 -32.20 -24.65
C SER A 31 13.79 -31.39 -23.66
N CYS A 32 12.47 -31.37 -23.86
CA CYS A 32 11.53 -30.84 -22.89
C CYS A 32 11.36 -31.82 -21.72
N SER A 33 12.40 -32.00 -20.90
CA SER A 33 12.31 -32.71 -19.63
C SER A 33 11.34 -31.94 -18.72
N GLN A 34 10.17 -32.51 -18.47
CA GLN A 34 9.23 -31.96 -17.49
C GLN A 34 9.91 -31.86 -16.12
N PRO A 35 9.67 -30.79 -15.33
CA PRO A 35 10.26 -30.65 -14.01
C PRO A 35 9.76 -31.79 -13.10
N VAL A 36 10.71 -32.49 -12.47
CA VAL A 36 10.42 -33.50 -11.45
C VAL A 36 9.98 -32.80 -10.17
N LEU A 37 8.95 -33.31 -9.51
CA LEU A 37 8.53 -32.81 -8.20
C LEU A 37 9.58 -33.18 -7.14
N THR A 38 9.92 -32.25 -6.26
CA THR A 38 10.89 -32.46 -5.19
C THR A 38 10.39 -31.93 -3.84
N LEU A 39 10.97 -32.46 -2.76
CA LEU A 39 11.03 -31.78 -1.46
C LEU A 39 11.79 -30.45 -1.58
N SER A 40 11.70 -29.62 -0.55
CA SER A 40 12.40 -28.33 -0.44
C SER A 40 13.94 -28.47 -0.50
N GLN A 41 14.46 -29.65 -0.16
CA GLN A 41 15.88 -30.00 -0.26
C GLN A 41 16.27 -30.66 -1.61
N GLY A 42 15.37 -30.65 -2.61
CA GLY A 42 15.65 -31.14 -3.97
C GLY A 42 15.58 -32.67 -4.17
N ALA A 43 15.26 -33.45 -3.13
CA ALA A 43 15.04 -34.89 -3.27
C ALA A 43 13.71 -35.16 -4.04
N PRO A 44 13.69 -36.07 -5.04
CA PRO A 44 12.52 -36.31 -5.87
C PRO A 44 11.40 -37.05 -5.13
N VAL A 45 10.15 -36.70 -5.44
CA VAL A 45 8.92 -37.27 -4.85
C VAL A 45 8.20 -38.12 -5.91
N SER A 46 7.85 -39.36 -5.54
CA SER A 46 7.33 -40.38 -6.48
C SER A 46 5.83 -40.70 -6.33
N ASP A 47 5.24 -40.41 -5.18
CA ASP A 47 3.79 -40.48 -4.91
C ASP A 47 3.41 -39.23 -4.09
N THR A 48 2.25 -38.64 -4.38
CA THR A 48 1.71 -37.48 -3.68
C THR A 48 0.27 -37.68 -3.21
N ALA A 49 -0.30 -38.85 -3.46
CA ALA A 49 -1.67 -39.24 -3.15
C ALA A 49 -1.75 -40.21 -1.96
N SER A 50 -0.70 -40.99 -1.72
CA SER A 50 -0.59 -41.92 -0.58
C SER A 50 0.41 -41.39 0.47
N SER A 51 0.06 -41.50 1.75
CA SER A 51 1.03 -41.41 2.85
C SER A 51 1.64 -42.78 3.15
N GLN A 52 2.84 -42.82 3.70
CA GLN A 52 3.48 -44.07 4.13
C GLN A 52 2.78 -44.63 5.37
N THR A 53 2.24 -45.86 5.25
CA THR A 53 1.46 -46.53 6.29
C THR A 53 2.03 -47.91 6.65
N LEU A 54 1.63 -48.46 7.81
CA LEU A 54 1.90 -49.86 8.18
C LEU A 54 1.02 -50.84 7.37
N GLY A 55 1.33 -50.97 6.08
CA GLY A 55 0.49 -51.70 5.12
C GLY A 55 -0.74 -50.88 4.68
N GLN A 56 -1.48 -51.41 3.69
CA GLN A 56 -2.50 -50.67 2.92
C GLN A 56 -3.62 -50.00 3.75
N ASN A 57 -3.91 -50.51 4.95
CA ASN A 57 -4.95 -49.99 5.85
C ASN A 57 -4.41 -49.66 7.25
N GLY A 58 -3.09 -49.50 7.41
CA GLY A 58 -2.44 -49.22 8.68
C GLY A 58 -2.35 -47.71 9.02
N PRO A 59 -1.92 -47.36 10.25
CA PRO A 59 -1.61 -45.99 10.60
C PRO A 59 -0.45 -45.41 9.77
N VAL A 60 -0.48 -44.09 9.57
CA VAL A 60 0.60 -43.29 8.94
C VAL A 60 1.85 -43.30 9.82
N LEU A 61 3.03 -43.33 9.20
CA LEU A 61 4.32 -43.39 9.89
C LEU A 61 4.99 -42.00 9.99
N LEU A 62 5.51 -41.68 11.17
CA LEU A 62 6.21 -40.40 11.44
C LEU A 62 7.55 -40.23 10.68
N GLN A 63 7.96 -41.22 9.89
CA GLN A 63 9.14 -41.15 9.02
C GLN A 63 8.81 -40.69 7.58
N ASP A 64 7.53 -40.42 7.27
CA ASP A 64 7.09 -39.88 5.98
C ASP A 64 7.45 -38.39 5.85
N VAL A 65 8.63 -38.13 5.29
CA VAL A 65 9.18 -36.77 5.17
C VAL A 65 8.47 -35.89 4.15
N ASP A 66 7.84 -36.46 3.09
CA ASP A 66 7.02 -35.65 2.15
C ASP A 66 5.76 -35.17 2.85
N PHE A 67 5.01 -36.09 3.47
CA PHE A 67 3.81 -35.78 4.23
C PHE A 67 4.07 -34.71 5.30
N ILE A 68 5.15 -34.86 6.07
CA ILE A 68 5.50 -33.91 7.14
C ILE A 68 5.93 -32.55 6.59
N GLU A 69 6.84 -32.49 5.60
CA GLU A 69 7.34 -31.20 5.08
C GLU A 69 6.22 -30.40 4.40
N LYS A 70 5.42 -31.09 3.58
CA LYS A 70 4.30 -30.53 2.80
C LYS A 70 3.21 -29.95 3.69
N LEU A 71 2.79 -30.66 4.74
CA LEU A 71 1.83 -30.14 5.72
C LEU A 71 2.44 -29.03 6.58
N ALA A 72 3.69 -29.20 7.05
CA ALA A 72 4.34 -28.18 7.87
C ALA A 72 4.54 -26.85 7.11
N HIS A 73 4.74 -26.87 5.80
CA HIS A 73 4.75 -25.66 4.97
C HIS A 73 3.33 -25.08 4.79
N PHE A 74 2.33 -25.92 4.48
CA PHE A 74 0.93 -25.50 4.33
C PHE A 74 0.40 -24.75 5.56
N ASP A 75 0.66 -25.29 6.77
CA ASP A 75 0.30 -24.69 8.06
C ASP A 75 0.89 -23.27 8.26
N ARG A 76 1.93 -22.90 7.50
CA ARG A 76 2.75 -21.70 7.67
C ARG A 76 2.64 -20.70 6.51
N GLU A 77 1.76 -20.94 5.53
CA GLU A 77 1.52 -20.02 4.41
C GLU A 77 0.88 -18.67 4.79
N ARG A 78 0.48 -18.46 6.05
CA ARG A 78 -0.28 -17.28 6.48
C ARG A 78 0.59 -16.36 7.35
N ILE A 79 0.96 -15.21 6.79
CA ILE A 79 1.48 -14.05 7.54
C ILE A 79 0.31 -13.15 8.00
N PRO A 80 0.51 -12.25 8.98
CA PRO A 80 -0.53 -11.29 9.36
C PRO A 80 -0.96 -10.42 8.17
N GLU A 81 -2.25 -10.08 8.09
CA GLU A 81 -2.72 -9.08 7.13
C GLU A 81 -2.26 -7.67 7.53
N ARG A 82 -2.46 -6.69 6.64
CA ARG A 82 -2.24 -5.28 7.01
C ARG A 82 -3.35 -4.85 7.97
N VAL A 83 -2.99 -4.24 9.10
CA VAL A 83 -3.95 -3.77 10.13
C VAL A 83 -5.07 -2.90 9.54
N VAL A 84 -4.73 -2.10 8.54
CA VAL A 84 -5.65 -1.40 7.61
C VAL A 84 -5.22 -1.68 6.17
N HIS A 85 -6.14 -1.50 5.21
CA HIS A 85 -5.92 -1.78 3.79
C HIS A 85 -5.59 -3.25 3.47
N ALA A 86 -6.17 -4.20 4.20
CA ALA A 86 -5.93 -5.63 4.03
C ALA A 86 -6.41 -6.14 2.66
N LYS A 87 -7.71 -6.05 2.36
CA LYS A 87 -8.27 -6.33 1.04
C LYS A 87 -7.73 -5.35 0.00
N GLY A 88 -7.23 -5.87 -1.12
CA GLY A 88 -6.69 -5.05 -2.20
C GLY A 88 -5.96 -5.86 -3.27
N SER A 89 -5.60 -5.21 -4.37
CA SER A 89 -4.84 -5.78 -5.49
C SER A 89 -3.95 -4.71 -6.11
N GLY A 90 -3.05 -5.09 -7.02
CA GLY A 90 -2.12 -4.16 -7.63
C GLY A 90 -1.55 -4.67 -8.95
N ALA A 91 -0.74 -3.83 -9.57
CA ALA A 91 -0.13 -4.08 -10.88
C ALA A 91 1.17 -3.28 -11.04
N PHE A 92 2.02 -3.76 -11.93
CA PHE A 92 3.22 -3.02 -12.35
C PHE A 92 2.91 -2.15 -13.58
N GLY A 93 3.72 -1.11 -13.73
CA GLY A 93 3.59 -0.15 -14.82
C GLY A 93 4.86 0.66 -15.07
N THR A 94 4.77 1.61 -16.00
CA THR A 94 5.83 2.56 -16.30
C THR A 94 5.32 4.00 -16.29
N PHE A 95 6.12 4.88 -15.70
CA PHE A 95 5.91 6.31 -15.63
C PHE A 95 6.94 7.04 -16.49
N ARG A 96 6.51 8.11 -17.17
CA ARG A 96 7.39 9.09 -17.82
C ARG A 96 6.89 10.51 -17.54
N PRO A 97 7.76 11.46 -17.14
CA PRO A 97 7.39 12.86 -17.06
C PRO A 97 7.23 13.44 -18.47
N TYR A 98 6.27 14.34 -18.69
CA TYR A 98 6.09 15.04 -19.96
C TYR A 98 7.17 16.10 -20.20
N ARG A 99 7.66 16.71 -19.11
CA ARG A 99 8.72 17.72 -19.09
C ARG A 99 9.54 17.58 -17.82
N SER A 100 10.76 18.12 -17.83
CA SER A 100 11.60 18.21 -16.63
C SER A 100 10.92 19.05 -15.55
N MET A 101 10.99 18.62 -14.28
CA MET A 101 10.53 19.40 -13.11
C MET A 101 11.70 20.01 -12.30
N ARG A 102 12.88 20.15 -12.93
CA ARG A 102 14.12 20.70 -12.35
C ARG A 102 13.97 22.04 -11.62
N ASP A 103 13.00 22.85 -12.03
CA ASP A 103 12.73 24.16 -11.45
C ASP A 103 12.12 24.07 -10.04
N TYR A 104 11.50 22.93 -9.72
CA TYR A 104 10.82 22.67 -8.44
C TYR A 104 11.47 21.55 -7.62
N THR A 105 11.98 20.49 -8.27
CA THR A 105 12.60 19.34 -7.59
C THR A 105 13.82 18.81 -8.34
N SER A 106 14.85 18.39 -7.60
CA SER A 106 16.03 17.69 -8.12
C SER A 106 15.84 16.16 -8.27
N ALA A 107 14.67 15.62 -7.93
CA ALA A 107 14.40 14.18 -7.93
C ALA A 107 14.61 13.54 -9.32
N ALA A 108 15.51 12.56 -9.40
CA ALA A 108 16.04 12.00 -10.65
C ALA A 108 14.95 11.54 -11.64
N PHE A 109 13.89 10.88 -11.14
CA PHE A 109 12.79 10.34 -11.96
C PHE A 109 11.91 11.42 -12.63
N LEU A 110 12.13 12.70 -12.32
CA LEU A 110 11.40 13.86 -12.87
C LEU A 110 12.31 14.79 -13.70
N GLN A 111 13.57 14.43 -13.94
CA GLN A 111 14.53 15.32 -14.62
C GLN A 111 14.51 15.21 -16.14
N ASP A 112 14.19 14.03 -16.69
CA ASP A 112 14.33 13.71 -18.12
C ASP A 112 13.09 12.96 -18.67
N PRO A 113 12.34 13.54 -19.62
CA PRO A 113 11.19 12.90 -20.28
C PRO A 113 11.48 11.59 -21.05
N SER A 114 12.73 11.34 -21.41
CA SER A 114 13.13 10.09 -22.07
C SER A 114 13.23 8.91 -21.08
N VAL A 115 13.45 9.18 -19.79
CA VAL A 115 13.68 8.17 -18.77
C VAL A 115 12.37 7.55 -18.32
N SER A 116 12.26 6.23 -18.49
CA SER A 116 11.08 5.45 -18.13
C SER A 116 11.27 4.79 -16.76
N THR A 117 10.53 5.26 -15.76
CA THR A 117 10.61 4.72 -14.39
C THR A 117 9.59 3.61 -14.21
N ARG A 118 10.02 2.39 -13.82
CA ARG A 118 9.08 1.33 -13.43
C ARG A 118 8.41 1.71 -12.10
N PHE A 119 7.14 1.36 -11.94
CA PHE A 119 6.47 1.44 -10.64
C PHE A 119 5.63 0.18 -10.34
N LEU A 120 5.34 -0.02 -9.06
CA LEU A 120 4.25 -0.85 -8.57
C LEU A 120 3.15 0.06 -8.03
N ILE A 121 1.88 -0.25 -8.28
CA ILE A 121 0.74 0.39 -7.61
C ILE A 121 -0.13 -0.68 -6.93
N ARG A 122 -0.54 -0.42 -5.69
CA ARG A 122 -1.51 -1.23 -4.95
C ARG A 122 -2.74 -0.39 -4.57
N PHE A 123 -3.89 -0.90 -4.96
CA PHE A 123 -5.21 -0.44 -4.56
C PHE A 123 -5.78 -1.31 -3.44
N SER A 124 -6.71 -0.78 -2.65
CA SER A 124 -7.32 -1.47 -1.51
C SER A 124 -8.56 -0.75 -0.99
N THR A 125 -9.40 -1.41 -0.19
CA THR A 125 -10.27 -0.73 0.80
C THR A 125 -9.43 -0.28 2.00
N VAL A 126 -10.01 0.07 3.16
CA VAL A 126 -9.28 0.44 4.39
C VAL A 126 -9.62 -0.46 5.56
N ILE A 127 -10.91 -0.61 5.87
CA ILE A 127 -11.36 -1.18 7.15
C ILE A 127 -11.46 -2.71 7.09
N GLY A 128 -11.99 -3.23 6.00
CA GLY A 128 -12.25 -4.66 5.83
C GLY A 128 -10.97 -5.51 5.78
N SER A 129 -11.01 -6.67 6.45
CA SER A 129 -10.00 -7.72 6.35
C SER A 129 -9.92 -8.31 4.95
N LYS A 130 -8.91 -9.15 4.68
CA LYS A 130 -8.56 -9.66 3.34
C LYS A 130 -9.71 -10.28 2.53
N GLY A 131 -10.73 -10.85 3.18
CA GLY A 131 -11.92 -11.43 2.55
C GLY A 131 -13.12 -10.48 2.38
N SER A 132 -13.00 -9.20 2.76
CA SER A 132 -14.09 -8.19 2.61
C SER A 132 -14.42 -7.91 1.13
N PRO A 133 -15.64 -7.42 0.83
CA PRO A 133 -16.03 -7.10 -0.54
C PRO A 133 -15.40 -5.79 -1.04
N ASP A 134 -15.01 -5.77 -2.32
CA ASP A 134 -14.47 -4.59 -3.00
C ASP A 134 -15.43 -3.38 -3.03
N THR A 135 -16.73 -3.60 -2.82
CA THR A 135 -17.80 -2.59 -2.96
C THR A 135 -18.37 -2.06 -1.64
N ASP A 136 -17.70 -2.29 -0.50
CA ASP A 136 -18.01 -1.57 0.74
C ASP A 136 -17.73 -0.05 0.60
N ARG A 137 -18.43 0.79 1.38
CA ARG A 137 -18.19 2.24 1.40
C ARG A 137 -16.96 2.54 2.26
N ASP A 138 -15.90 3.03 1.62
CA ASP A 138 -14.57 3.22 2.23
C ASP A 138 -13.73 4.12 1.30
N PRO A 139 -12.76 4.93 1.77
CA PRO A 139 -11.73 5.44 0.87
C PRO A 139 -11.01 4.25 0.20
N ARG A 140 -10.51 4.41 -1.03
CA ARG A 140 -9.62 3.40 -1.59
C ARG A 140 -8.16 3.82 -1.38
N GLY A 141 -7.31 2.88 -1.01
CA GLY A 141 -5.86 3.11 -0.97
C GLY A 141 -5.32 3.30 -2.39
N PHE A 142 -4.36 4.20 -2.56
CA PHE A 142 -3.69 4.49 -3.84
C PHE A 142 -2.18 4.56 -3.57
N ALA A 143 -1.54 3.41 -3.36
CA ALA A 143 -0.14 3.33 -2.95
C ALA A 143 0.77 3.04 -4.16
N VAL A 144 1.61 4.00 -4.53
CA VAL A 144 2.57 3.91 -5.64
C VAL A 144 3.99 3.80 -5.10
N LYS A 145 4.79 2.87 -5.65
CA LYS A 145 6.24 2.73 -5.44
C LYS A 145 6.96 2.92 -6.78
N PHE A 146 7.69 4.02 -6.93
CA PHE A 146 8.55 4.28 -8.08
C PHE A 146 9.95 3.71 -7.82
N TYR A 147 10.42 2.84 -8.71
CA TYR A 147 11.76 2.26 -8.64
C TYR A 147 12.75 3.19 -9.35
N THR A 148 13.27 4.19 -8.64
CA THR A 148 14.14 5.23 -9.21
C THR A 148 15.63 4.85 -9.16
N SER A 149 16.46 5.55 -9.93
CA SER A 149 17.92 5.40 -9.90
C SER A 149 18.59 5.85 -8.59
N GLN A 150 17.86 6.56 -7.71
CA GLN A 150 18.33 7.07 -6.41
C GLN A 150 17.50 6.52 -5.23
N GLY A 151 16.95 5.31 -5.38
CA GLY A 151 16.14 4.64 -4.37
C GLY A 151 14.67 4.47 -4.76
N ASN A 152 13.89 3.82 -3.90
CA ASN A 152 12.45 3.70 -4.09
C ASN A 152 11.76 4.95 -3.54
N TYR A 153 10.91 5.59 -4.34
CA TYR A 153 10.04 6.68 -3.89
C TYR A 153 8.60 6.20 -3.74
N ASP A 154 8.00 6.36 -2.55
CA ASP A 154 6.63 5.92 -2.28
C ASP A 154 5.66 7.09 -2.11
N VAL A 155 4.61 7.13 -2.94
CA VAL A 155 3.43 8.00 -2.72
C VAL A 155 2.30 7.12 -2.21
N VAL A 156 2.07 7.16 -0.89
CA VAL A 156 1.04 6.33 -0.23
C VAL A 156 -0.24 7.14 -0.04
N GLY A 157 -1.03 7.24 -1.11
CA GLY A 157 -2.22 8.07 -1.19
C GLY A 157 -3.56 7.37 -0.96
N LEU A 158 -4.65 8.10 -1.18
CA LEU A 158 -6.04 7.64 -1.17
C LEU A 158 -6.79 8.06 -2.45
N SER A 159 -7.97 7.50 -2.72
CA SER A 159 -8.85 7.91 -3.82
C SER A 159 -9.68 9.17 -3.53
N LEU A 160 -9.55 9.73 -2.32
CA LEU A 160 -10.21 10.95 -1.86
C LEU A 160 -9.12 11.95 -1.42
N PRO A 161 -9.30 13.27 -1.62
CA PRO A 161 -8.21 14.25 -1.54
C PRO A 161 -7.84 14.71 -0.12
N VAL A 162 -8.60 14.31 0.89
CA VAL A 162 -8.47 14.70 2.30
C VAL A 162 -8.65 13.49 3.23
N PHE A 163 -8.34 13.65 4.52
CA PHE A 163 -8.52 12.62 5.54
C PHE A 163 -9.52 13.04 6.64
N PHE A 164 -9.87 12.10 7.54
CA PHE A 164 -10.87 12.31 8.61
C PHE A 164 -10.31 13.03 9.84
N ILE A 165 -8.99 13.02 10.00
CA ILE A 165 -8.25 13.53 11.16
C ILE A 165 -6.96 14.21 10.68
N ARG A 166 -6.40 15.08 11.52
CA ARG A 166 -5.25 15.94 11.21
C ARG A 166 -3.99 15.67 12.05
N ASP A 167 -4.01 14.66 12.91
CA ASP A 167 -2.89 14.29 13.77
C ASP A 167 -2.85 12.76 13.91
N ALA A 168 -1.68 12.17 13.64
CA ALA A 168 -1.51 10.71 13.67
C ALA A 168 -1.76 10.09 15.06
N MET A 169 -1.74 10.89 16.14
CA MET A 169 -2.11 10.45 17.48
C MET A 169 -3.52 9.86 17.55
N GLN A 170 -4.48 10.40 16.78
CA GLN A 170 -5.87 9.91 16.73
C GLN A 170 -6.08 8.71 15.78
N PHE A 171 -5.05 8.29 15.04
CA PHE A 171 -5.22 7.24 14.03
C PHE A 171 -5.67 5.88 14.61
N PRO A 172 -5.15 5.41 15.77
CA PRO A 172 -5.66 4.20 16.41
C PRO A 172 -7.14 4.34 16.80
N ASP A 173 -7.53 5.44 17.45
CA ASP A 173 -8.90 5.68 17.90
C ASP A 173 -9.90 5.75 16.73
N PHE A 174 -9.51 6.46 15.66
CA PHE A 174 -10.25 6.47 14.41
C PHE A 174 -10.44 5.05 13.87
N ILE A 175 -9.36 4.27 13.70
CA ILE A 175 -9.46 2.92 13.16
C ILE A 175 -10.26 1.97 14.07
N HIS A 176 -10.15 2.10 15.40
CA HIS A 176 -10.97 1.34 16.35
C HIS A 176 -12.46 1.69 16.25
N SER A 177 -12.81 2.98 16.04
CA SER A 177 -14.21 3.38 15.79
C SER A 177 -14.80 2.80 14.50
N GLN A 178 -13.94 2.50 13.52
CA GLN A 178 -14.35 2.04 12.19
C GLN A 178 -14.31 0.52 12.02
N LYS A 179 -13.40 -0.19 12.70
CA LYS A 179 -13.30 -1.66 12.71
C LYS A 179 -14.55 -2.31 13.34
N PRO A 180 -14.72 -3.64 13.21
CA PRO A 180 -15.73 -4.36 13.98
C PRO A 180 -15.56 -4.14 15.48
N ASP A 181 -16.68 -4.07 16.21
CA ASP A 181 -16.70 -3.94 17.67
C ASP A 181 -15.94 -5.10 18.34
N PRO A 182 -15.00 -4.84 19.28
CA PRO A 182 -14.23 -5.88 19.94
C PRO A 182 -15.07 -6.88 20.75
N CYS A 183 -16.29 -6.54 21.15
CA CYS A 183 -17.18 -7.44 21.90
C CYS A 183 -17.93 -8.45 21.00
N THR A 184 -18.32 -8.05 19.78
CA THR A 184 -19.16 -8.86 18.88
C THR A 184 -18.47 -9.28 17.57
N ASN A 185 -17.35 -8.66 17.21
CA ASN A 185 -16.71 -8.72 15.89
C ASN A 185 -17.65 -8.33 14.73
N ILE A 186 -18.61 -7.43 14.98
CA ILE A 186 -19.56 -6.89 13.98
C ILE A 186 -19.34 -5.37 13.82
N LYS A 187 -19.50 -4.84 12.60
CA LYS A 187 -19.43 -3.37 12.34
C LYS A 187 -20.52 -2.64 13.14
N ASN A 188 -20.12 -1.84 14.12
CA ASN A 188 -21.04 -1.07 14.96
C ASN A 188 -21.09 0.41 14.53
N TYR A 189 -22.20 0.84 13.93
CA TYR A 189 -22.38 2.24 13.51
C TYR A 189 -22.52 3.24 14.67
N ALA A 190 -22.82 2.79 15.89
CA ALA A 190 -22.76 3.65 17.06
C ALA A 190 -21.32 4.12 17.34
N HIS A 191 -20.33 3.21 17.26
CA HIS A 191 -18.91 3.55 17.46
C HIS A 191 -18.42 4.53 16.37
N VAL A 192 -18.80 4.26 15.12
CA VAL A 192 -18.48 5.10 13.94
C VAL A 192 -18.93 6.55 14.14
N TRP A 193 -20.19 6.74 14.53
CA TRP A 193 -20.79 8.06 14.60
C TRP A 193 -20.57 8.77 15.93
N ASP A 194 -20.28 8.05 17.03
CA ASP A 194 -19.81 8.69 18.27
C ASP A 194 -18.46 9.39 18.02
N PHE A 195 -17.50 8.70 17.39
CA PHE A 195 -16.22 9.30 17.00
C PHE A 195 -16.41 10.50 16.07
N PHE A 196 -17.09 10.35 14.93
CA PHE A 196 -17.28 11.46 13.98
C PHE A 196 -18.01 12.67 14.58
N SER A 197 -18.94 12.45 15.52
CA SER A 197 -19.66 13.55 16.18
C SER A 197 -18.87 14.23 17.31
N LEU A 198 -17.74 13.67 17.73
CA LEU A 198 -16.75 14.29 18.63
C LEU A 198 -15.54 14.89 17.87
N THR A 199 -15.35 14.49 16.61
CA THR A 199 -14.18 14.85 15.78
C THR A 199 -14.64 15.64 14.54
N PRO A 200 -14.97 16.94 14.70
CA PRO A 200 -15.62 17.74 13.66
C PRO A 200 -14.76 17.96 12.41
N GLU A 201 -13.43 17.82 12.47
CA GLU A 201 -12.57 17.88 11.26
C GLU A 201 -12.90 16.81 10.22
N SER A 202 -13.50 15.70 10.65
CA SER A 202 -13.97 14.64 9.76
C SER A 202 -15.04 15.12 8.77
N LEU A 203 -15.75 16.21 9.06
CA LEU A 203 -16.89 16.71 8.27
C LEU A 203 -16.56 16.91 6.78
N HIS A 204 -15.36 17.39 6.44
CA HIS A 204 -15.00 17.55 5.03
C HIS A 204 -14.85 16.20 4.33
N GLN A 205 -14.13 15.24 4.92
CA GLN A 205 -13.97 13.91 4.37
C GLN A 205 -15.28 13.10 4.36
N LEU A 206 -16.21 13.33 5.29
CA LEU A 206 -17.56 12.76 5.22
C LEU A 206 -18.30 13.20 3.95
N MET A 207 -18.13 14.45 3.51
CA MET A 207 -18.69 14.94 2.23
C MET A 207 -18.00 14.38 0.98
N TRP A 208 -16.91 13.63 1.14
CA TRP A 208 -16.27 12.83 0.08
C TRP A 208 -16.64 11.35 0.20
N LEU A 209 -16.53 10.74 1.39
CA LEU A 209 -16.84 9.34 1.65
C LEU A 209 -18.31 8.99 1.36
N TYR A 210 -19.27 9.85 1.71
CA TYR A 210 -20.69 9.56 1.47
C TYR A 210 -21.19 10.07 0.11
N SER A 211 -20.34 10.76 -0.64
CA SER A 211 -20.59 11.10 -2.05
C SER A 211 -20.49 9.86 -2.96
N ASP A 212 -20.70 10.03 -4.27
CA ASP A 212 -20.64 8.91 -5.23
C ASP A 212 -19.23 8.32 -5.37
N ARG A 213 -18.20 9.02 -4.87
CA ARG A 213 -16.80 8.56 -4.88
C ARG A 213 -16.42 7.59 -3.75
N GLY A 214 -17.33 7.30 -2.82
CA GLY A 214 -17.07 6.43 -1.67
C GLY A 214 -17.18 4.92 -1.93
N ILE A 215 -17.65 4.50 -3.11
CA ILE A 215 -17.77 3.10 -3.51
C ILE A 215 -17.12 2.95 -4.89
N VAL A 216 -16.19 2.01 -5.03
CA VAL A 216 -15.46 1.75 -6.29
C VAL A 216 -15.50 0.27 -6.61
N LYS A 217 -15.97 -0.07 -7.82
CA LYS A 217 -16.01 -1.43 -8.40
C LYS A 217 -14.98 -1.67 -9.52
N ASP A 218 -14.27 -0.63 -9.96
CA ASP A 218 -13.20 -0.70 -10.95
C ASP A 218 -12.13 0.34 -10.60
N PHE A 219 -10.93 -0.13 -10.25
CA PHE A 219 -9.83 0.75 -9.86
C PHE A 219 -9.39 1.68 -11.01
N ALA A 220 -9.62 1.31 -12.28
CA ALA A 220 -9.25 2.14 -13.43
C ALA A 220 -10.02 3.47 -13.51
N LYS A 221 -11.12 3.60 -12.76
CA LYS A 221 -12.12 4.67 -12.87
C LYS A 221 -12.24 5.52 -11.59
N MET A 222 -11.15 5.63 -10.82
CA MET A 222 -11.04 6.51 -9.66
C MET A 222 -9.76 7.35 -9.74
N ASP A 223 -9.83 8.62 -9.32
CA ASP A 223 -8.62 9.42 -9.09
C ASP A 223 -7.83 8.87 -7.88
N GLY A 224 -6.53 9.18 -7.83
CA GLY A 224 -5.70 9.07 -6.64
C GLY A 224 -5.18 10.43 -6.17
N PHE A 225 -4.90 10.57 -4.89
CA PHE A 225 -4.38 11.80 -4.28
C PHE A 225 -3.32 11.44 -3.23
N GLY A 226 -2.25 12.24 -3.14
CA GLY A 226 -1.23 12.08 -2.09
C GLY A 226 -1.73 12.38 -0.67
N VAL A 227 -2.85 13.13 -0.58
CA VAL A 227 -3.46 13.69 0.63
C VAL A 227 -2.53 14.69 1.33
N ASN A 228 -1.45 14.20 1.95
CA ASN A 228 -0.48 15.00 2.68
C ASN A 228 0.23 16.01 1.77
N THR A 229 0.63 17.13 2.36
CA THR A 229 1.55 18.09 1.73
C THR A 229 2.99 17.59 1.89
N PHE A 230 3.71 17.45 0.78
CA PHE A 230 5.16 17.21 0.78
C PHE A 230 5.93 18.49 0.46
N VAL A 231 7.26 18.44 0.55
CA VAL A 231 8.14 19.51 0.06
C VAL A 231 8.93 18.99 -1.14
N TRP A 232 8.97 19.77 -2.22
CA TRP A 232 9.90 19.61 -3.33
C TRP A 232 11.06 20.60 -3.18
N VAL A 233 12.28 20.16 -3.47
CA VAL A 233 13.52 20.94 -3.34
C VAL A 233 14.29 20.93 -4.65
N ASN A 234 14.48 22.09 -5.26
CA ASN A 234 15.15 22.19 -6.57
C ASN A 234 16.69 22.17 -6.44
N GLY A 235 17.40 22.18 -7.57
CA GLY A 235 18.87 22.15 -7.61
C GLY A 235 19.58 23.34 -6.95
N LYS A 236 18.86 24.42 -6.60
CA LYS A 236 19.37 25.60 -5.87
C LYS A 236 19.02 25.57 -4.37
N GLY A 237 18.25 24.59 -3.92
CA GLY A 237 17.70 24.55 -2.55
C GLY A 237 16.42 25.37 -2.35
N GLU A 238 15.80 25.90 -3.41
CA GLU A 238 14.48 26.54 -3.30
C GLU A 238 13.43 25.46 -2.98
N ARG A 239 12.53 25.75 -2.04
CA ARG A 239 11.57 24.80 -1.48
C ARG A 239 10.14 25.17 -1.85
N PHE A 240 9.35 24.17 -2.20
CA PHE A 240 7.97 24.32 -2.63
C PHE A 240 7.10 23.28 -1.91
N TYR A 241 5.99 23.69 -1.33
CA TYR A 241 4.96 22.75 -0.90
C TYR A 241 4.29 22.13 -2.13
N VAL A 242 4.02 20.83 -2.09
CA VAL A 242 3.38 20.09 -3.18
C VAL A 242 2.28 19.14 -2.67
N LYS A 243 1.13 19.13 -3.36
CA LYS A 243 0.10 18.09 -3.23
C LYS A 243 -0.02 17.32 -4.55
N TYR A 244 -0.12 15.99 -4.45
CA TYR A 244 -0.13 15.06 -5.59
C TYR A 244 -1.55 14.63 -5.99
N ARG A 245 -1.78 14.48 -7.30
CA ARG A 245 -2.98 13.87 -7.88
C ARG A 245 -2.62 12.91 -9.02
N PHE A 246 -3.37 11.83 -9.15
CA PHE A 246 -3.28 10.82 -10.19
C PHE A 246 -4.64 10.71 -10.87
N THR A 247 -4.86 11.53 -11.89
CA THR A 247 -6.19 11.69 -12.50
C THR A 247 -6.49 10.53 -13.45
N ALA A 248 -7.57 9.80 -13.21
CA ALA A 248 -7.99 8.68 -14.06
C ALA A 248 -8.23 9.16 -15.50
N GLN A 249 -7.76 8.39 -16.49
CA GLN A 249 -8.01 8.68 -17.90
C GLN A 249 -9.25 7.94 -18.44
N GLU A 250 -9.93 7.20 -17.58
CA GLU A 250 -11.23 6.57 -17.83
C GLU A 250 -12.34 7.37 -17.14
N PRO A 251 -13.57 7.42 -17.68
CA PRO A 251 -14.69 8.07 -17.00
C PRO A 251 -15.07 7.32 -15.71
N PHE A 252 -15.44 8.08 -14.66
CA PHE A 252 -15.96 7.53 -13.41
C PHE A 252 -17.20 6.65 -13.66
N ASP A 253 -17.33 5.55 -12.91
CA ASP A 253 -18.42 4.57 -13.03
C ASP A 253 -19.10 4.40 -11.67
N ILE A 254 -20.11 5.26 -11.45
CA ILE A 254 -20.80 5.47 -10.18
C ILE A 254 -21.78 4.33 -9.92
N ILE A 255 -21.75 3.80 -8.69
CA ILE A 255 -22.77 2.90 -8.14
C ILE A 255 -23.26 3.42 -6.79
N ASP A 256 -24.54 3.19 -6.49
CA ASP A 256 -25.12 3.59 -5.21
C ASP A 256 -24.94 2.53 -4.10
N ARG A 257 -25.49 2.79 -2.92
CA ARG A 257 -25.43 1.89 -1.77
C ARG A 257 -26.23 0.59 -1.96
N LYS A 258 -27.33 0.60 -2.73
CA LYS A 258 -28.13 -0.61 -3.02
C LYS A 258 -27.35 -1.52 -3.97
N GLU A 259 -26.75 -0.96 -5.03
CA GLU A 259 -25.91 -1.69 -6.01
C GLU A 259 -24.59 -2.16 -5.39
N GLY A 260 -23.91 -1.34 -4.59
CA GLY A 260 -22.69 -1.73 -3.86
C GLY A 260 -22.92 -2.93 -2.94
N LYS A 261 -24.06 -2.95 -2.22
CA LYS A 261 -24.47 -4.09 -1.39
C LYS A 261 -24.86 -5.32 -2.22
N ARG A 262 -25.48 -5.15 -3.40
CA ARG A 262 -25.81 -6.26 -4.31
C ARG A 262 -24.54 -6.93 -4.85
N LEU A 263 -23.57 -6.14 -5.28
CA LEU A 263 -22.28 -6.63 -5.78
C LEU A 263 -21.46 -7.31 -4.68
N ALA A 264 -21.47 -6.77 -3.45
CA ALA A 264 -20.79 -7.37 -2.30
C ALA A 264 -21.21 -8.83 -2.02
N GLY A 265 -22.45 -9.21 -2.35
CA GLY A 265 -22.96 -10.58 -2.23
C GLY A 265 -22.86 -11.45 -3.49
N GLN A 266 -22.51 -10.89 -4.65
CA GLN A 266 -22.46 -11.62 -5.93
C GLN A 266 -21.05 -11.73 -6.53
N ASP A 267 -20.25 -10.68 -6.40
CA ASP A 267 -18.84 -10.65 -6.79
C ASP A 267 -18.05 -9.74 -5.81
N PRO A 268 -17.70 -10.24 -4.61
CA PRO A 268 -16.94 -9.48 -3.62
C PRO A 268 -15.50 -9.13 -4.10
N ASP A 269 -15.06 -9.66 -5.24
CA ASP A 269 -13.75 -9.39 -5.83
C ASP A 269 -13.85 -8.59 -7.14
N ILE A 270 -14.98 -7.92 -7.42
CA ILE A 270 -15.23 -7.29 -8.72
C ILE A 270 -14.15 -6.30 -9.18
N ALA A 271 -13.56 -5.50 -8.28
CA ALA A 271 -12.53 -4.53 -8.65
C ALA A 271 -11.17 -5.22 -8.88
N VAL A 272 -10.84 -6.20 -8.03
CA VAL A 272 -9.65 -7.08 -8.20
C VAL A 272 -9.73 -7.87 -9.51
N ARG A 273 -10.90 -8.49 -9.79
CA ARG A 273 -11.21 -9.27 -10.98
C ARG A 273 -11.16 -8.41 -12.24
N THR A 274 -11.73 -7.20 -12.18
CA THR A 274 -11.73 -6.24 -13.30
C THR A 274 -10.30 -5.78 -13.63
N LEU A 275 -9.52 -5.37 -12.63
CA LEU A 275 -8.10 -5.02 -12.79
C LEU A 275 -7.31 -6.16 -13.44
N HIS A 276 -7.37 -7.36 -12.86
CA HIS A 276 -6.60 -8.52 -13.35
C HIS A 276 -7.00 -8.90 -14.79
N ARG A 277 -8.32 -9.01 -15.07
CA ARG A 277 -8.84 -9.36 -16.40
C ARG A 277 -8.49 -8.29 -17.44
N ARG A 278 -8.59 -7.01 -17.09
CA ARG A 278 -8.28 -5.89 -17.98
C ARG A 278 -6.81 -5.92 -18.42
N LEU A 279 -5.88 -6.13 -17.48
CA LEU A 279 -4.45 -6.24 -17.79
C LEU A 279 -4.10 -7.56 -18.51
N ALA A 280 -4.71 -8.69 -18.15
CA ALA A 280 -4.51 -9.97 -18.83
C ALA A 280 -4.97 -9.97 -20.30
N LEU A 281 -5.94 -9.11 -20.65
CA LEU A 281 -6.40 -8.88 -22.03
C LEU A 281 -5.59 -7.80 -22.76
N GLY A 282 -4.48 -7.31 -22.21
CA GLY A 282 -3.62 -6.31 -22.85
C GLY A 282 -4.22 -4.91 -22.92
N ASN A 283 -5.23 -4.58 -22.09
CA ASN A 283 -5.91 -3.28 -22.08
C ASN A 283 -5.38 -2.38 -20.94
N PRO A 284 -4.27 -1.65 -21.12
CA PRO A 284 -3.63 -0.90 -20.04
C PRO A 284 -4.56 0.15 -19.40
N ILE A 285 -4.28 0.44 -18.13
CA ILE A 285 -4.92 1.51 -17.34
C ILE A 285 -3.97 2.69 -17.29
N ARG A 286 -4.51 3.92 -17.30
CA ARG A 286 -3.73 5.15 -17.36
C ARG A 286 -4.17 6.16 -16.31
N TYR A 287 -3.20 6.78 -15.65
CA TYR A 287 -3.39 7.94 -14.78
C TYR A 287 -2.43 9.04 -15.20
N GLU A 288 -2.93 10.27 -15.29
CA GLU A 288 -2.05 11.43 -15.43
C GLU A 288 -1.60 11.90 -14.04
N PHE A 289 -0.30 11.89 -13.81
CA PHE A 289 0.30 12.44 -12.59
C PHE A 289 0.32 13.96 -12.69
N GLN A 290 -0.21 14.62 -11.67
CA GLN A 290 -0.42 16.06 -11.58
C GLN A 290 -0.01 16.58 -10.19
N VAL A 291 0.39 17.85 -10.12
CA VAL A 291 0.78 18.53 -8.87
C VAL A 291 0.16 19.92 -8.73
N GLN A 292 -0.29 20.25 -7.52
CA GLN A 292 -0.42 21.65 -7.09
C GLN A 292 0.91 22.06 -6.46
N ILE A 293 1.41 23.27 -6.74
CA ILE A 293 2.69 23.78 -6.22
C ILE A 293 2.44 25.13 -5.54
N MET A 294 2.91 25.26 -4.30
CA MET A 294 2.77 26.44 -3.46
C MET A 294 4.13 26.86 -2.89
N LYS A 295 4.41 28.16 -2.86
CA LYS A 295 5.58 28.68 -2.13
C LYS A 295 5.27 28.77 -0.62
N PRO A 296 6.19 28.37 0.28
CA PRO A 296 5.91 28.35 1.72
C PRO A 296 5.39 29.68 2.29
N GLU A 297 5.84 30.81 1.76
CA GLU A 297 5.44 32.18 2.18
C GLU A 297 3.99 32.53 1.79
N MET A 298 3.30 31.65 1.06
CA MET A 298 1.86 31.77 0.75
C MET A 298 0.98 31.08 1.80
N ALA A 299 1.52 30.23 2.67
CA ALA A 299 0.75 29.48 3.66
C ALA A 299 0.01 30.40 4.66
N ASP A 300 0.64 31.49 5.08
CA ASP A 300 0.06 32.45 6.03
C ASP A 300 -1.13 33.21 5.45
N GLN A 301 -1.23 33.30 4.12
CA GLN A 301 -2.27 34.03 3.39
C GLN A 301 -3.59 33.24 3.32
N LEU A 302 -3.57 31.94 3.62
CA LEU A 302 -4.74 31.06 3.60
C LEU A 302 -5.53 31.14 4.92
N SER A 303 -6.85 30.97 4.84
CA SER A 303 -7.76 30.91 6.01
C SER A 303 -7.70 29.57 6.78
N PHE A 304 -6.95 28.60 6.26
CA PHE A 304 -6.75 27.27 6.78
C PHE A 304 -5.25 26.93 6.71
N ASP A 305 -4.78 25.96 7.48
CA ASP A 305 -3.41 25.46 7.39
C ASP A 305 -3.23 24.57 6.12
N PRO A 306 -2.34 24.89 5.16
CA PRO A 306 -2.14 24.06 3.97
C PRO A 306 -1.49 22.70 4.25
N LEU A 307 -1.05 22.44 5.49
CA LEU A 307 -0.52 21.18 5.99
C LEU A 307 -1.56 20.37 6.79
N ASP A 308 -2.80 20.86 6.92
CA ASP A 308 -3.93 20.11 7.49
C ASP A 308 -4.45 19.09 6.47
N ASP A 309 -4.33 17.80 6.78
CA ASP A 309 -4.76 16.67 5.94
C ASP A 309 -6.28 16.67 5.66
N THR A 310 -7.07 17.43 6.43
CA THR A 310 -8.50 17.63 6.17
C THR A 310 -8.79 18.72 5.10
N LYS A 311 -7.77 19.31 4.48
CA LYS A 311 -7.88 20.44 3.54
C LYS A 311 -7.37 20.16 2.12
N ILE A 312 -8.13 20.62 1.14
CA ILE A 312 -7.68 20.82 -0.25
C ILE A 312 -7.13 22.24 -0.44
N TRP A 313 -6.26 22.42 -1.42
CA TRP A 313 -5.86 23.76 -1.89
C TRP A 313 -6.79 24.19 -3.05
N PRO A 314 -7.26 25.44 -3.11
CA PRO A 314 -8.15 25.90 -4.18
C PRO A 314 -7.50 25.77 -5.57
N GLU A 315 -8.14 25.06 -6.50
CA GLU A 315 -7.61 24.82 -7.86
C GLU A 315 -7.53 26.11 -8.71
N ASP A 316 -8.27 27.16 -8.35
CA ASP A 316 -8.22 28.51 -8.93
C ASP A 316 -6.96 29.30 -8.53
N GLN A 317 -6.41 29.02 -7.35
CA GLN A 317 -5.18 29.66 -6.82
C GLN A 317 -3.94 28.81 -7.07
N PHE A 318 -4.08 27.49 -6.97
CA PHE A 318 -3.01 26.51 -7.13
C PHE A 318 -3.43 25.45 -8.17
N PRO A 319 -3.44 25.79 -9.47
CA PRO A 319 -3.91 24.89 -10.53
C PRO A 319 -3.00 23.65 -10.67
N PHE A 320 -3.62 22.51 -10.98
CA PHE A 320 -2.91 21.25 -11.21
C PHE A 320 -2.01 21.32 -12.46
N GLN A 321 -0.69 21.31 -12.26
CA GLN A 321 0.29 21.16 -13.32
C GLN A 321 0.44 19.70 -13.72
N LYS A 322 0.36 19.40 -15.01
CA LYS A 322 0.61 18.06 -15.58
C LYS A 322 2.09 17.69 -15.42
N VAL A 323 2.37 16.56 -14.77
CA VAL A 323 3.74 16.03 -14.57
C VAL A 323 4.09 14.99 -15.62
N GLY A 324 3.24 13.98 -15.82
CA GLY A 324 3.54 12.85 -16.68
C GLY A 324 2.43 11.81 -16.73
N MET A 325 2.65 10.75 -17.50
CA MET A 325 1.70 9.64 -17.65
C MET A 325 2.19 8.39 -16.94
N MET A 326 1.31 7.76 -16.15
CA MET A 326 1.50 6.43 -15.59
C MET A 326 0.69 5.42 -16.39
N VAL A 327 1.33 4.35 -16.88
CA VAL A 327 0.68 3.27 -17.64
C VAL A 327 0.84 1.96 -16.88
N LEU A 328 -0.26 1.40 -16.36
CA LEU A 328 -0.31 0.06 -15.77
C LEU A 328 -0.53 -0.94 -16.90
N ASN A 329 0.35 -1.95 -17.01
CA ASN A 329 0.33 -2.89 -18.13
C ASN A 329 0.77 -4.32 -17.78
N GLU A 330 1.13 -4.60 -16.52
CA GLU A 330 1.67 -5.91 -16.10
C GLU A 330 1.00 -6.37 -14.80
N ASN A 331 0.34 -7.53 -14.84
CA ASN A 331 -0.19 -8.20 -13.64
C ASN A 331 0.96 -8.72 -12.74
N PRO A 332 0.75 -8.86 -11.43
CA PRO A 332 1.66 -9.61 -10.57
C PRO A 332 1.82 -11.05 -11.05
N LYS A 333 3.02 -11.61 -10.93
CA LYS A 333 3.32 -13.01 -11.26
C LYS A 333 2.82 -13.95 -10.16
N ASN A 334 2.88 -13.50 -8.91
CA ASN A 334 2.25 -14.16 -7.78
C ASN A 334 1.72 -13.11 -6.79
N PHE A 335 0.43 -13.21 -6.44
CA PHE A 335 -0.23 -12.22 -5.57
C PHE A 335 0.44 -12.11 -4.18
N PHE A 336 0.93 -13.23 -3.62
CA PHE A 336 1.53 -13.22 -2.29
C PHE A 336 2.89 -12.50 -2.29
N THR A 337 3.80 -12.85 -3.21
CA THR A 337 5.12 -12.21 -3.30
C THR A 337 5.04 -10.76 -3.75
N ASP A 338 4.13 -10.45 -4.68
CA ASP A 338 4.15 -9.17 -5.41
C ASP A 338 3.15 -8.15 -4.84
N ILE A 339 2.08 -8.59 -4.17
CA ILE A 339 1.02 -7.71 -3.63
C ILE A 339 0.86 -7.85 -2.10
N GLU A 340 0.90 -9.06 -1.55
CA GLU A 340 0.74 -9.25 -0.10
C GLU A 340 2.00 -8.79 0.66
N GLN A 341 3.18 -9.20 0.19
CA GLN A 341 4.46 -8.79 0.77
C GLN A 341 4.93 -7.38 0.36
N ALA A 342 4.21 -6.70 -0.55
CA ALA A 342 4.52 -5.33 -0.95
C ALA A 342 4.44 -4.34 0.23
N ALA A 343 5.51 -3.57 0.41
CA ALA A 343 5.74 -2.66 1.51
C ALA A 343 5.93 -1.22 0.98
N PHE A 344 5.03 -0.32 1.36
CA PHE A 344 5.04 1.08 0.97
C PHE A 344 5.13 1.95 2.22
N CYS A 345 5.95 2.99 2.24
CA CYS A 345 6.07 3.87 3.41
C CYS A 345 6.31 5.32 2.96
N PRO A 346 5.54 6.32 3.45
CA PRO A 346 5.81 7.73 3.14
C PRO A 346 7.23 8.21 3.47
N ALA A 347 7.94 7.52 4.39
CA ALA A 347 9.35 7.81 4.70
C ALA A 347 10.33 7.46 3.58
N ASN A 348 9.92 6.67 2.59
CA ASN A 348 10.73 6.36 1.41
C ASN A 348 10.71 7.55 0.44
N ILE A 349 11.41 8.61 0.83
CA ILE A 349 11.73 9.79 0.01
C ILE A 349 13.04 9.60 -0.75
N VAL A 350 13.21 10.35 -1.83
CA VAL A 350 14.43 10.41 -2.66
C VAL A 350 14.96 11.85 -2.69
N PRO A 351 16.23 12.09 -3.04
CA PRO A 351 16.79 13.44 -3.13
C PRO A 351 15.91 14.40 -3.94
N GLY A 352 15.74 15.63 -3.47
CA GLY A 352 14.82 16.60 -4.05
C GLY A 352 13.37 16.53 -3.55
N ILE A 353 13.06 15.62 -2.61
CA ILE A 353 11.78 15.54 -1.90
C ILE A 353 12.06 15.51 -0.38
N GLU A 354 11.36 16.35 0.37
CA GLU A 354 11.43 16.48 1.83
C GLU A 354 10.01 16.34 2.45
N PHE A 355 9.93 16.10 3.76
CA PHE A 355 8.65 16.13 4.49
C PHE A 355 8.22 17.57 4.79
N SER A 356 6.91 17.79 4.93
CA SER A 356 6.37 19.01 5.56
C SER A 356 6.15 18.79 7.07
N ALA A 357 5.70 19.83 7.77
CA ALA A 357 5.32 19.77 9.20
C ALA A 357 3.92 19.17 9.46
N ASP A 358 3.26 18.63 8.43
CA ASP A 358 1.99 17.89 8.50
C ASP A 358 2.04 16.77 9.56
N LYS A 359 1.19 16.88 10.59
CA LYS A 359 1.20 15.97 11.76
C LYS A 359 0.70 14.56 11.44
N MET A 360 -0.12 14.40 10.40
CA MET A 360 -0.45 13.07 9.88
C MET A 360 0.78 12.48 9.19
N LEU A 361 1.39 13.20 8.25
CA LEU A 361 2.56 12.74 7.50
C LEU A 361 3.69 12.29 8.43
N GLN A 362 4.02 13.10 9.45
CA GLN A 362 5.08 12.81 10.42
C GLN A 362 4.86 11.46 11.10
N GLY A 363 3.69 11.19 11.69
CA GLY A 363 3.41 9.88 12.31
C GLY A 363 3.37 8.71 11.31
N ARG A 364 2.94 8.96 10.06
CA ARG A 364 2.99 7.97 8.98
C ARG A 364 4.43 7.59 8.59
N THR A 365 5.42 8.48 8.70
CA THR A 365 6.83 8.13 8.40
C THR A 365 7.35 6.99 9.29
N PHE A 366 6.95 6.96 10.57
CA PHE A 366 7.30 5.88 11.49
C PHE A 366 6.45 4.63 11.26
N SER A 367 5.13 4.79 11.31
CA SER A 367 4.18 3.67 11.48
C SER A 367 4.24 2.61 10.38
N TYR A 368 4.43 3.01 9.11
CA TYR A 368 4.41 2.09 7.99
C TYR A 368 5.60 1.11 8.00
N THR A 369 6.82 1.61 8.16
CA THR A 369 8.01 0.75 8.23
C THR A 369 7.98 -0.13 9.48
N ASP A 370 7.43 0.37 10.58
CA ASP A 370 7.32 -0.38 11.83
C ASP A 370 6.40 -1.61 11.70
N THR A 371 5.16 -1.40 11.24
CA THR A 371 4.23 -2.53 11.01
C THR A 371 4.73 -3.50 9.93
N GLN A 372 5.59 -3.06 9.00
CA GLN A 372 6.23 -3.93 8.00
C GLN A 372 7.26 -4.88 8.61
N ARG A 373 8.06 -4.43 9.59
CA ARG A 373 9.00 -5.29 10.35
C ARG A 373 8.26 -6.41 11.08
N TYR A 374 7.11 -6.11 11.69
CA TYR A 374 6.26 -7.11 12.33
C TYR A 374 5.60 -8.05 11.31
N ARG A 375 4.95 -7.50 10.28
CA ARG A 375 4.08 -8.25 9.36
C ARG A 375 4.83 -9.16 8.39
N ILE A 376 6.05 -8.79 7.99
CA ILE A 376 6.85 -9.51 6.99
C ILE A 376 8.19 -10.00 7.57
N GLY A 377 8.72 -9.33 8.60
CA GLY A 377 10.04 -9.59 9.18
C GLY A 377 11.01 -8.43 8.96
N ALA A 378 12.10 -8.39 9.73
CA ALA A 378 13.09 -7.32 9.69
C ALA A 378 13.66 -7.07 8.28
N ASN A 379 13.91 -8.15 7.52
CA ASN A 379 14.52 -8.12 6.20
C ASN A 379 13.53 -7.93 5.02
N PHE A 380 12.31 -7.43 5.27
CA PHE A 380 11.27 -7.28 4.23
C PHE A 380 11.72 -6.48 2.99
N ALA A 381 12.69 -5.57 3.14
CA ALA A 381 13.25 -4.76 2.05
C ALA A 381 14.14 -5.56 1.08
N GLN A 382 14.61 -6.75 1.46
CA GLN A 382 15.40 -7.64 0.59
C GLN A 382 14.54 -8.37 -0.45
N LEU A 383 13.22 -8.51 -0.19
CA LEU A 383 12.26 -9.20 -1.04
C LEU A 383 12.16 -8.54 -2.43
N PRO A 384 12.01 -9.31 -3.53
CA PRO A 384 12.11 -8.80 -4.90
C PRO A 384 11.23 -7.59 -5.22
N VAL A 385 10.03 -7.51 -4.63
CA VAL A 385 9.08 -6.40 -4.85
C VAL A 385 9.44 -5.12 -4.07
N ASN A 386 10.11 -5.25 -2.92
CA ASN A 386 10.43 -4.14 -2.02
C ASN A 386 11.83 -3.57 -2.28
N ARG A 387 12.72 -4.40 -2.81
CA ARG A 387 14.11 -4.04 -3.11
C ARG A 387 14.18 -2.91 -4.15
N PRO A 388 15.07 -1.91 -3.98
CA PRO A 388 15.29 -0.89 -5.00
C PRO A 388 16.04 -1.44 -6.21
N VAL A 389 15.99 -0.68 -7.31
CA VAL A 389 16.83 -0.89 -8.51
C VAL A 389 18.19 -0.20 -8.41
N SER A 390 18.30 0.84 -7.57
CA SER A 390 19.59 1.39 -7.17
C SER A 390 20.36 0.39 -6.29
N PRO A 391 21.71 0.43 -6.27
CA PRO A 391 22.50 -0.34 -5.31
C PRO A 391 22.08 -0.06 -3.86
N VAL A 392 22.24 -1.07 -3.00
CA VAL A 392 22.12 -0.95 -1.55
C VAL A 392 23.48 -1.28 -0.95
N ALA A 393 24.07 -0.32 -0.25
CA ALA A 393 25.35 -0.48 0.46
C ALA A 393 25.21 0.21 1.81
N ASN A 394 25.14 -0.59 2.88
CA ASN A 394 25.05 -0.13 4.25
C ASN A 394 25.65 -1.18 5.19
N ASP A 395 25.73 -0.85 6.47
CA ASP A 395 26.37 -1.65 7.50
C ASP A 395 25.36 -2.54 8.27
N GLN A 396 24.19 -2.84 7.67
CA GLN A 396 23.12 -3.64 8.30
C GLN A 396 23.33 -5.13 8.06
N GLN A 397 23.07 -5.96 9.07
CA GLN A 397 23.27 -7.41 8.99
C GLN A 397 22.19 -8.20 9.75
N ASP A 398 22.22 -9.52 9.56
CA ASP A 398 21.47 -10.54 10.29
C ASP A 398 19.94 -10.34 10.24
N GLY A 399 19.24 -10.76 11.31
CA GLY A 399 17.78 -10.79 11.37
C GLY A 399 17.15 -12.00 10.68
N TYR A 400 15.87 -12.21 10.95
CA TYR A 400 15.11 -13.35 10.41
C TYR A 400 15.05 -13.31 8.87
N MET A 401 15.22 -14.48 8.22
CA MET A 401 15.22 -14.65 6.76
C MET A 401 16.13 -13.67 6.00
N ALA A 402 17.34 -13.43 6.53
CA ALA A 402 18.39 -12.71 5.81
C ALA A 402 18.84 -13.48 4.55
N TYR A 403 18.46 -12.98 3.38
CA TYR A 403 18.84 -13.55 2.08
C TYR A 403 20.04 -12.82 1.45
N LYS A 404 20.32 -11.59 1.90
CA LYS A 404 21.44 -10.74 1.48
C LYS A 404 21.97 -9.94 2.66
N ASN A 405 23.10 -10.36 3.22
CA ASN A 405 23.92 -9.50 4.09
C ASN A 405 25.08 -8.89 3.27
N PRO A 406 25.63 -7.74 3.67
CA PRO A 406 26.91 -7.24 3.17
C PRO A 406 28.02 -8.28 3.41
N PRO A 407 28.85 -8.61 2.40
CA PRO A 407 30.00 -9.48 2.59
C PRO A 407 31.19 -8.70 3.17
N GLY A 408 31.93 -9.31 4.08
CA GLY A 408 33.14 -8.73 4.67
C GLY A 408 33.30 -9.08 6.15
N CYS A 409 34.24 -8.40 6.82
CA CYS A 409 34.49 -8.50 8.25
C CYS A 409 34.33 -7.15 8.99
N VAL A 410 33.72 -6.17 8.33
CA VAL A 410 33.54 -4.79 8.83
C VAL A 410 32.09 -4.38 8.62
N ASN A 411 31.47 -3.88 9.69
CA ASN A 411 30.03 -3.61 9.80
C ASN A 411 29.76 -2.36 10.69
N TYR A 412 30.74 -1.46 10.79
CA TYR A 412 30.70 -0.32 11.71
C TYR A 412 31.47 0.88 11.12
N LYS A 413 31.14 2.08 11.61
CA LYS A 413 31.78 3.34 11.21
C LYS A 413 32.03 4.26 12.40
N PRO A 414 33.10 5.08 12.37
CA PRO A 414 34.19 5.04 11.39
C PRO A 414 35.06 3.78 11.55
N ASN A 415 35.68 3.32 10.46
CA ASN A 415 36.59 2.18 10.44
C ASN A 415 37.82 2.45 9.56
N SER A 416 38.97 1.89 9.92
CA SER A 416 40.17 1.87 9.08
C SER A 416 40.31 0.58 8.26
N LEU A 417 39.71 -0.52 8.73
CA LEU A 417 39.91 -1.87 8.20
C LEU A 417 39.38 -2.06 6.76
N ASP A 418 38.24 -1.44 6.43
CA ASP A 418 37.75 -1.29 5.05
C ASP A 418 37.65 0.20 4.67
N ARG A 419 38.56 1.02 5.19
CA ARG A 419 38.76 2.42 4.76
C ARG A 419 37.49 3.29 4.80
N ASN A 420 36.60 3.12 5.78
CA ASN A 420 35.25 3.73 5.88
C ASN A 420 34.23 3.32 4.81
N ASN A 421 34.48 2.28 4.01
CA ASN A 421 33.48 1.78 3.07
C ASN A 421 32.23 1.22 3.82
N PRO A 422 31.03 1.31 3.22
CA PRO A 422 30.70 2.14 2.06
C PRO A 422 30.68 3.62 2.44
N GLN A 423 31.30 4.48 1.62
CA GLN A 423 31.47 5.91 1.92
C GLN A 423 30.13 6.67 2.02
N GLU A 424 30.13 7.79 2.74
CA GLU A 424 29.01 8.72 2.76
C GLU A 424 28.82 9.40 1.39
N ALA A 425 27.56 9.73 1.07
CA ALA A 425 27.24 10.49 -0.14
C ALA A 425 27.64 11.97 0.01
N PRO A 426 28.03 12.68 -1.06
CA PRO A 426 28.33 14.10 -1.00
C PRO A 426 27.14 14.90 -0.45
N MET A 427 27.41 15.80 0.50
CA MET A 427 26.40 16.71 1.06
C MET A 427 25.78 17.59 -0.04
N PRO A 428 24.45 17.86 0.00
CA PRO A 428 23.82 18.79 -0.93
C PRO A 428 24.51 20.16 -0.91
N CYS A 429 24.70 20.76 -2.09
CA CYS A 429 25.33 22.07 -2.24
C CYS A 429 24.42 23.26 -1.85
N TYR A 430 23.35 22.99 -1.10
CA TYR A 430 22.36 23.97 -0.63
C TYR A 430 22.04 23.74 0.85
N PRO A 431 21.66 24.78 1.60
CA PRO A 431 21.36 24.63 3.03
C PRO A 431 20.13 23.75 3.29
N GLY A 432 20.19 23.00 4.38
CA GLY A 432 19.05 22.29 4.96
C GLY A 432 17.94 23.27 5.39
N MET A 433 16.71 22.76 5.56
CA MET A 433 15.57 23.60 5.94
C MET A 433 15.80 24.19 7.34
N ARG A 434 15.78 25.53 7.45
CA ARG A 434 15.80 26.23 8.74
C ARG A 434 14.38 26.52 9.19
N TYR A 435 13.89 25.75 10.15
CA TYR A 435 12.66 26.08 10.87
C TYR A 435 12.86 27.31 11.77
N PRO A 436 11.83 28.15 11.97
CA PRO A 436 11.84 29.13 13.05
C PRO A 436 11.88 28.42 14.42
N GLY A 437 12.45 29.08 15.43
CA GLY A 437 12.39 28.59 16.81
C GLY A 437 10.98 28.71 17.40
N GLY A 438 10.62 27.82 18.33
CA GLY A 438 9.30 27.82 18.97
C GLY A 438 9.22 26.89 20.18
N THR A 439 8.06 26.85 20.81
CA THR A 439 7.80 26.04 22.02
C THR A 439 7.44 24.60 21.66
N VAL A 440 8.12 23.63 22.28
CA VAL A 440 7.72 22.21 22.21
C VAL A 440 6.46 22.00 23.05
N GLN A 441 5.32 21.78 22.40
CA GLN A 441 4.01 21.67 23.05
C GLN A 441 3.08 20.69 22.34
N ARG A 442 2.06 20.18 23.05
CA ARG A 442 0.89 19.53 22.45
C ARG A 442 -0.18 20.60 22.20
N SER A 443 -0.54 20.81 20.93
CA SER A 443 -1.53 21.83 20.53
C SER A 443 -2.29 21.40 19.27
N VAL A 444 -3.52 21.88 19.15
CA VAL A 444 -4.29 21.85 17.89
C VAL A 444 -3.66 22.88 16.92
N LEU A 445 -3.94 22.77 15.61
CA LEU A 445 -3.56 23.80 14.63
C LEU A 445 -4.36 25.09 14.88
N GLU A 446 -3.78 26.26 14.62
CA GLU A 446 -4.47 27.55 14.84
C GLU A 446 -5.60 27.78 13.83
N LYS A 447 -5.41 27.37 12.57
CA LYS A 447 -6.35 27.59 11.46
C LYS A 447 -7.14 26.32 11.10
N THR A 448 -7.96 25.80 12.03
CA THR A 448 -8.64 24.50 11.82
C THR A 448 -9.72 24.50 10.74
N ASP A 449 -10.56 25.54 10.62
CA ASP A 449 -11.70 25.66 9.69
C ASP A 449 -12.39 24.32 9.33
N ASP A 450 -13.02 23.68 10.32
CA ASP A 450 -13.60 22.34 10.15
C ASP A 450 -14.88 22.33 9.28
N TYR A 451 -15.40 23.50 8.90
CA TYR A 451 -16.73 23.65 8.31
C TYR A 451 -16.75 24.20 6.88
N SER A 452 -15.85 25.11 6.49
CA SER A 452 -16.05 25.88 5.25
C SER A 452 -15.76 25.06 4.01
N GLN A 453 -14.69 24.24 4.00
CA GLN A 453 -14.44 23.32 2.89
C GLN A 453 -15.49 22.20 2.81
N ALA A 454 -15.96 21.67 3.95
CA ALA A 454 -17.09 20.72 3.99
C ALA A 454 -18.36 21.31 3.36
N ARG A 455 -18.69 22.57 3.69
CA ARG A 455 -19.82 23.33 3.13
C ARG A 455 -19.66 23.55 1.63
N THR A 456 -18.46 23.89 1.16
CA THR A 456 -18.16 24.05 -0.27
C THR A 456 -18.31 22.73 -1.03
N ARG A 457 -17.74 21.63 -0.52
CA ARG A 457 -17.91 20.30 -1.12
C ARG A 457 -19.38 19.90 -1.16
N TYR A 458 -20.14 20.01 -0.06
CA TYR A 458 -21.57 19.70 -0.05
C TYR A 458 -22.35 20.53 -1.08
N ARG A 459 -22.12 21.85 -1.14
CA ARG A 459 -22.80 22.73 -2.10
C ARG A 459 -22.53 22.30 -3.56
N SER A 460 -21.29 21.88 -3.87
CA SER A 460 -20.87 21.44 -5.21
C SER A 460 -21.57 20.16 -5.73
N LEU A 461 -22.16 19.34 -4.86
CA LEU A 461 -22.82 18.09 -5.26
C LEU A 461 -24.10 18.37 -6.09
N PRO A 462 -24.36 17.66 -7.20
CA PRO A 462 -25.69 17.61 -7.81
C PRO A 462 -26.75 17.13 -6.81
N ASP A 463 -28.00 17.54 -6.95
CA ASP A 463 -29.04 17.22 -5.95
C ASP A 463 -29.28 15.72 -5.77
N ALA A 464 -29.17 14.94 -6.85
CA ALA A 464 -29.24 13.48 -6.79
C ALA A 464 -28.06 12.84 -6.01
N GLU A 465 -26.87 13.45 -6.04
CA GLU A 465 -25.72 13.01 -5.21
C GLU A 465 -25.93 13.45 -3.74
N LYS A 466 -26.49 14.64 -3.49
CA LYS A 466 -26.92 15.06 -2.14
C LYS A 466 -27.94 14.09 -1.54
N ALA A 467 -28.88 13.58 -2.34
CA ALA A 467 -29.88 12.60 -1.93
C ALA A 467 -29.26 11.23 -1.60
N ARG A 468 -28.35 10.72 -2.44
CA ARG A 468 -27.61 9.46 -2.15
C ARG A 468 -26.71 9.56 -0.92
N LEU A 469 -26.06 10.72 -0.73
CA LEU A 469 -25.27 11.02 0.46
C LEU A 469 -26.15 11.02 1.72
N ALA A 470 -27.33 11.63 1.68
CA ALA A 470 -28.26 11.63 2.80
C ALA A 470 -28.85 10.25 3.08
N ASP A 471 -29.18 9.44 2.06
CA ASP A 471 -29.63 8.04 2.25
C ASP A 471 -28.57 7.20 2.97
N ALA A 472 -27.31 7.32 2.54
CA ALA A 472 -26.22 6.54 3.11
C ALA A 472 -25.90 6.97 4.56
N ILE A 473 -25.74 8.26 4.82
CA ILE A 473 -25.52 8.78 6.19
C ILE A 473 -26.72 8.46 7.09
N GLY A 474 -27.95 8.71 6.61
CA GLY A 474 -29.17 8.47 7.38
C GLY A 474 -29.39 7.00 7.72
N TRP A 475 -28.97 6.07 6.86
CA TRP A 475 -29.05 4.64 7.13
C TRP A 475 -28.14 4.21 8.29
N GLU A 476 -26.92 4.72 8.32
CA GLU A 476 -25.94 4.37 9.35
C GLU A 476 -26.23 5.11 10.67
N LEU A 477 -26.52 6.41 10.59
CA LEU A 477 -26.77 7.24 11.76
C LEU A 477 -28.08 6.86 12.48
N ALA A 478 -29.08 6.32 11.77
CA ALA A 478 -30.29 5.74 12.39
C ALA A 478 -30.00 4.54 13.31
N GLN A 479 -28.84 3.89 13.18
CA GLN A 479 -28.43 2.75 14.03
C GLN A 479 -27.66 3.20 15.30
N ALA A 480 -27.28 4.48 15.40
CA ALA A 480 -26.64 5.04 16.59
C ALA A 480 -27.67 5.48 17.67
N PRO A 481 -27.26 5.61 18.95
CA PRO A 481 -28.03 6.28 20.01
C PRO A 481 -28.44 7.72 19.68
N MET A 482 -29.58 8.17 20.21
CA MET A 482 -30.23 9.43 19.83
C MET A 482 -29.36 10.68 20.09
N GLU A 483 -28.60 10.68 21.18
CA GLU A 483 -27.67 11.73 21.57
C GLU A 483 -26.52 11.90 20.58
N ILE A 484 -26.03 10.79 19.98
CA ILE A 484 -25.03 10.80 18.91
C ILE A 484 -25.65 11.35 17.62
N ARG A 485 -26.88 10.92 17.28
CA ARG A 485 -27.61 11.46 16.10
C ARG A 485 -27.79 12.95 16.20
N LYS A 486 -28.23 13.46 17.36
CA LYS A 486 -28.39 14.89 17.61
C LYS A 486 -27.07 15.63 17.45
N ARG A 487 -26.01 15.17 18.14
CA ARG A 487 -24.66 15.76 18.07
C ARG A 487 -24.15 15.87 16.63
N GLN A 488 -24.34 14.82 15.83
CA GLN A 488 -23.95 14.78 14.43
C GLN A 488 -24.82 15.68 13.53
N LEU A 489 -26.13 15.75 13.78
CA LEU A 489 -27.05 16.65 13.05
C LEU A 489 -26.75 18.13 13.36
N ASP A 490 -26.41 18.47 14.61
CA ASP A 490 -25.97 19.82 15.00
C ASP A 490 -24.66 20.22 14.30
N LEU A 491 -23.72 19.28 14.10
CA LEU A 491 -22.53 19.50 13.27
C LEU A 491 -22.88 19.66 11.78
N PHE A 492 -23.76 18.83 11.22
CA PHE A 492 -24.21 18.96 9.84
C PHE A 492 -24.97 20.27 9.60
N ALA A 493 -25.70 20.81 10.58
CA ALA A 493 -26.36 22.11 10.46
C ALA A 493 -25.36 23.27 10.28
N LYS A 494 -24.20 23.21 10.96
CA LYS A 494 -23.09 24.17 10.76
C LYS A 494 -22.50 24.08 9.35
N VAL A 495 -22.48 22.89 8.75
CA VAL A 495 -22.10 22.71 7.33
C VAL A 495 -23.18 23.28 6.42
N SER A 496 -24.41 22.75 6.50
CA SER A 496 -25.59 23.17 5.74
C SER A 496 -26.89 22.69 6.39
N ALA A 497 -27.86 23.58 6.58
CA ALA A 497 -29.20 23.21 7.07
C ALA A 497 -29.93 22.22 6.13
N ASP A 498 -29.68 22.29 4.82
CA ASP A 498 -30.20 21.34 3.82
C ASP A 498 -29.64 19.92 4.05
N LEU A 499 -28.36 19.80 4.42
CA LEU A 499 -27.74 18.52 4.76
C LEU A 499 -28.38 17.91 6.02
N ALA A 500 -28.47 18.70 7.10
CA ALA A 500 -29.07 18.23 8.36
C ALA A 500 -30.54 17.83 8.18
N ASN A 501 -31.34 18.63 7.45
CA ASN A 501 -32.74 18.33 7.18
C ASN A 501 -32.92 17.06 6.33
N ARG A 502 -32.09 16.84 5.31
CA ARG A 502 -32.12 15.59 4.53
C ARG A 502 -31.73 14.39 5.37
N VAL A 503 -30.61 14.43 6.08
CA VAL A 503 -30.17 13.30 6.94
C VAL A 503 -31.22 12.98 8.02
N SER A 504 -31.81 13.99 8.65
CA SER A 504 -32.90 13.82 9.64
C SER A 504 -34.13 13.14 9.02
N ARG A 505 -34.55 13.57 7.82
CA ARG A 505 -35.65 12.91 7.07
C ARG A 505 -35.32 11.45 6.75
N GLU A 506 -34.09 11.15 6.31
CA GLU A 506 -33.71 9.78 5.96
C GLU A 506 -33.67 8.86 7.19
N ILE A 507 -33.21 9.34 8.35
CA ILE A 507 -33.33 8.62 9.64
C ILE A 507 -34.79 8.27 9.93
N TYR A 508 -35.69 9.26 9.90
CA TYR A 508 -37.12 9.05 10.14
C TYR A 508 -37.76 8.04 9.18
N LEU A 509 -37.37 8.04 7.89
CA LEU A 509 -37.85 7.06 6.91
C LEU A 509 -37.38 5.63 7.19
N PHE A 510 -36.18 5.45 7.76
CA PHE A 510 -35.71 4.14 8.22
C PHE A 510 -36.42 3.68 9.50
N GLU A 511 -36.52 4.54 10.51
CA GLU A 511 -37.17 4.19 11.78
C GLU A 511 -38.66 3.84 11.64
N THR A 512 -39.36 4.51 10.71
CA THR A 512 -40.78 4.25 10.44
C THR A 512 -41.04 3.13 9.41
N GLY A 513 -39.99 2.49 8.89
CA GLY A 513 -40.11 1.45 7.86
C GLY A 513 -40.68 1.92 6.52
N ARG A 514 -40.75 3.24 6.28
CA ARG A 514 -41.40 3.86 5.11
C ARG A 514 -40.51 3.90 3.86
N LYS A 515 -39.62 2.91 3.69
CA LYS A 515 -38.62 2.87 2.62
C LYS A 515 -38.71 1.58 1.80
N GLY A 516 -39.04 1.74 0.50
CA GLY A 516 -38.86 0.72 -0.55
C GLY A 516 -37.48 0.77 -1.21
#